data_AF-U3U2A5-F1
#
_entry.id   AF-U3U2A5-F1
#
_cell.length_a   1.000
_cell.length_b   1.000
_cell.length_c   1.000
_cell.angle_alpha   90.00
_cell.angle_beta   90.00
_cell.angle_gamma   90.00
#
_symmetry.space_group_name_H-M   'P 1'
#
loop_
_entity.id
_entity.type
_entity.pdbx_description
1 polymer ?
#
loop_
_entity_poly.entity_id
_entity_poly.type
_entity_poly.pdbx_seq_one_letter_code
_entity_poly.pdbx_strand_id
1 'polypeptide(L)'
;MITARAYGANAHRPIPVRVGEQVQQLNLGDAFSTQTLHFTNTGASRNLIITPPEPQLSNLGNITGHDPRKIGIGMAEIKIIPQPEN
;
A
#
# COMPACT_ATOMS: atom_id res chain seq x y z
N MET A 1 9.81 -1.39 4.35
CA MET A 1 10.02 -1.44 2.89
C MET A 1 8.79 -2.05 2.25
N ILE A 2 8.29 -1.43 1.18
CA ILE A 2 7.10 -1.85 0.45
C ILE A 2 7.44 -1.87 -1.04
N THR A 3 7.24 -3.00 -1.70
CA THR A 3 7.35 -3.14 -3.16
C THR A 3 5.95 -3.35 -3.71
N ALA A 4 5.46 -2.38 -4.48
CA ALA A 4 4.09 -2.38 -4.99
C ALA A 4 3.94 -1.56 -6.27
N ARG A 5 2.79 -1.73 -6.94
CA ARG A 5 2.29 -0.87 -8.02
C ARG A 5 0.88 -0.41 -7.71
N ALA A 6 0.42 0.67 -8.32
CA ALA A 6 -0.97 1.11 -8.25
C ALA A 6 -1.74 0.80 -9.55
N TYR A 7 -3.06 0.85 -9.46
CA TYR A 7 -3.98 0.63 -10.57
C TYR A 7 -4.89 1.84 -10.77
N GLY A 8 -5.15 2.16 -12.04
CA GLY A 8 -6.12 3.18 -12.44
C GLY A 8 -5.80 4.53 -11.80
N ALA A 9 -6.83 5.18 -11.25
CA ALA A 9 -6.69 6.50 -10.63
C ALA A 9 -5.88 6.53 -9.33
N ASN A 10 -5.49 5.38 -8.78
CA ASN A 10 -4.56 5.33 -7.64
C ASN A 10 -3.10 5.53 -8.09
N ALA A 11 -2.78 5.26 -9.37
CA ALA A 11 -1.44 5.49 -9.89
C ALA A 11 -1.16 6.99 -9.94
N HIS A 12 0.06 7.38 -9.56
CA HIS A 12 0.52 8.76 -9.49
C HIS A 12 -0.27 9.63 -8.51
N ARG A 13 -0.96 9.00 -7.56
CA ARG A 13 -1.62 9.68 -6.44
C ARG A 13 -1.05 9.21 -5.09
N PRO A 14 -0.97 10.10 -4.09
CA PRO A 14 -0.55 9.72 -2.75
C PRO A 14 -1.51 8.72 -2.12
N ILE A 15 -0.98 7.60 -1.63
CA ILE A 15 -1.72 6.58 -0.91
C ILE A 15 -1.33 6.66 0.58
N PRO A 16 -2.27 6.95 1.49
CA PRO A 16 -1.95 7.00 2.91
C PRO A 16 -1.61 5.61 3.47
N VAL A 17 -0.49 5.54 4.20
CA VAL A 17 -0.05 4.40 5.00
C VAL A 17 0.00 4.84 6.45
N ARG A 18 -0.71 4.14 7.33
CA ARG A 18 -0.88 4.50 8.73
C ARG A 18 -0.36 3.43 9.68
N VAL A 19 0.36 3.87 10.72
CA VAL A 19 0.76 3.07 11.88
C VAL A 19 0.44 3.87 13.14
N GLY A 20 -0.54 3.41 13.94
CA GLY A 20 -1.09 4.21 15.03
C GLY A 20 -1.67 5.53 14.53
N GLU A 21 -1.20 6.64 15.09
CA GLU A 21 -1.57 8.01 14.68
C GLU A 21 -0.68 8.58 13.56
N GLN A 22 0.43 7.91 13.23
CA GLN A 22 1.34 8.39 12.20
C GLN A 22 0.87 7.97 10.80
N VAL A 23 0.82 8.94 9.88
CA VAL A 23 0.51 8.73 8.47
C VAL A 23 1.69 9.15 7.61
N GLN A 24 2.08 8.31 6.66
CA GLN A 24 3.01 8.65 5.58
C GLN A 24 2.39 8.33 4.23
N GLN A 25 2.90 8.98 3.18
CA GLN A 25 2.42 8.79 1.82
C GLN A 25 3.27 7.77 1.08
N LEU A 26 2.61 6.82 0.43
CA LEU A 26 3.20 5.90 -0.53
C LEU A 26 2.81 6.37 -1.94
N ASN A 27 3.80 6.67 -2.78
CA ASN A 27 3.56 7.21 -4.12
C ASN A 27 3.83 6.15 -5.19
N LEU A 28 2.80 5.43 -5.63
CA LEU A 28 2.96 4.33 -6.59
C LEU A 28 2.60 4.76 -8.01
N GLY A 29 3.34 4.27 -8.99
CA GLY A 29 2.97 4.34 -10.40
C GLY A 29 2.40 3.01 -10.91
N ASP A 30 2.29 2.89 -12.23
CA ASP A 30 1.82 1.67 -12.89
C ASP A 30 2.84 0.53 -12.86
N ALA A 31 4.14 0.82 -12.71
CA ALA A 31 5.17 -0.20 -12.57
C ALA A 31 5.42 -0.53 -11.09
N PHE A 32 5.93 -1.74 -10.81
CA PHE A 32 6.42 -2.07 -9.48
C PHE A 32 7.59 -1.17 -9.11
N SER A 33 7.51 -0.59 -7.91
CA SER A 33 8.58 0.21 -7.32
C SER A 33 8.70 -0.11 -5.83
N THR A 34 9.87 0.14 -5.27
CA THR A 34 10.16 -0.08 -3.85
C THR A 34 10.30 1.27 -3.14
N GLN A 35 9.59 1.42 -2.02
CA GLN A 35 9.70 2.58 -1.14
C GLN A 35 9.90 2.16 0.32
N THR A 36 10.65 2.98 1.04
CA THR A 36 10.87 2.83 2.48
C THR A 36 10.15 3.95 3.19
N LEU A 37 9.25 3.56 4.10
CA LEU A 37 8.52 4.45 5.00
C LEU A 37 9.03 4.22 6.42
N HIS A 38 9.10 5.29 7.21
CA HIS A 38 9.73 5.28 8.54
C HIS A 38 8.74 5.71 9.62
N PHE A 39 8.36 4.81 10.51
CA PHE A 39 7.43 5.09 11.61
C PHE A 39 8.14 4.97 12.95
N THR A 40 7.82 5.85 13.91
CA THR A 40 8.34 5.73 15.29
C THR A 40 7.49 4.78 16.13
N ASN A 41 6.19 4.67 15.84
CA ASN A 41 5.25 3.74 16.48
C ASN A 41 5.26 3.78 18.03
N THR A 42 5.31 4.98 18.60
CA THR A 42 5.37 5.18 20.07
C THR A 42 4.18 4.59 20.83
N GLY A 43 3.01 4.52 20.19
CA GLY A 43 1.80 3.88 20.75
C GLY A 43 1.77 2.36 20.64
N ALA A 44 2.85 1.71 20.20
CA ALA A 44 2.95 0.26 20.02
C ALA A 44 1.81 -0.35 19.17
N SER A 45 1.40 0.36 18.11
CA SER A 45 0.40 -0.14 17.17
C SER A 45 0.87 -1.44 16.53
N ARG A 46 -0.05 -2.40 16.43
CA ARG A 46 0.15 -3.67 15.71
C ARG A 46 -0.44 -3.64 14.30
N ASN A 47 -1.11 -2.54 13.94
CA ASN A 47 -1.77 -2.37 12.66
C ASN A 47 -0.95 -1.45 11.76
N LEU A 48 -0.69 -1.93 10.53
CA LEU A 48 -0.27 -1.13 9.39
C LEU A 48 -1.43 -1.11 8.40
N ILE A 49 -1.96 0.08 8.11
CA ILE A 49 -3.15 0.25 7.27
C ILE A 49 -2.76 1.02 6.02
N ILE A 50 -3.08 0.46 4.85
CA ILE A 50 -2.87 1.09 3.55
C ILE A 50 -4.25 1.27 2.93
N THR A 51 -4.64 2.50 2.59
CA THR A 51 -5.97 2.80 2.06
C THR A 51 -5.85 3.45 0.68
N PRO A 52 -6.02 2.68 -0.42
CA PRO A 52 -6.11 3.27 -1.76
C PRO A 52 -7.30 4.24 -1.82
N PRO A 53 -7.13 5.47 -2.35
CA PRO A 53 -8.19 6.47 -2.36
C PRO A 53 -9.33 6.14 -3.33
N GLU A 54 -9.05 5.48 -4.45
CA GLU A 54 -10.03 5.19 -5.50
C GLU A 54 -9.96 3.73 -5.98
N PRO A 55 -10.33 2.73 -5.14
CA PRO A 55 -10.34 1.34 -5.58
C PRO A 55 -11.41 1.10 -6.66
N GLN A 56 -11.01 0.52 -7.80
CA GLN A 56 -11.85 0.37 -9.00
C GLN A 56 -12.16 -1.12 -9.28
N LEU A 57 -13.38 -1.42 -9.75
CA LEU A 57 -13.73 -2.77 -10.20
C LEU A 57 -12.89 -3.14 -11.42
N SER A 58 -12.30 -4.33 -11.39
CA SER A 58 -11.46 -4.84 -12.46
C SER A 58 -11.53 -6.36 -12.58
N ASN A 59 -11.35 -6.84 -13.80
CA ASN A 59 -11.16 -8.25 -14.14
C ASN A 59 -9.67 -8.63 -14.24
N LEU A 60 -8.76 -7.70 -13.97
CA LEU A 60 -7.32 -7.97 -14.03
C LEU A 60 -6.94 -9.07 -13.03
N GLY A 61 -6.34 -10.15 -13.54
CA GLY A 61 -5.96 -11.31 -12.73
C GLY A 61 -7.17 -12.09 -12.16
N ASN A 62 -8.38 -11.85 -12.67
CA ASN A 62 -9.57 -12.57 -12.25
C ASN A 62 -9.67 -13.94 -12.94
N ILE A 63 -10.37 -14.88 -12.30
CA ILE A 63 -10.67 -16.20 -12.87
C ILE A 63 -11.97 -16.08 -13.68
N THR A 64 -12.01 -16.66 -14.88
CA THR A 64 -13.20 -16.67 -15.73
C THR A 64 -14.43 -17.15 -14.96
N GLY A 65 -15.53 -16.40 -15.04
CA GLY A 65 -16.80 -16.73 -14.37
C GLY A 65 -16.98 -16.11 -12.98
N HIS A 66 -16.01 -15.35 -12.47
CA HIS A 66 -16.15 -14.59 -11.22
C HIS A 66 -16.45 -13.11 -11.46
N ASP A 67 -17.18 -12.50 -10.52
CA ASP A 67 -17.43 -11.06 -10.53
C ASP A 67 -16.12 -10.25 -10.45
N PRO A 68 -16.07 -9.05 -11.06
CA PRO A 68 -14.94 -8.15 -10.95
C PRO A 68 -14.63 -7.78 -9.49
N ARG A 69 -13.34 -7.65 -9.17
CA ARG A 69 -12.89 -7.28 -7.82
C ARG A 69 -12.44 -5.83 -7.80
N LYS A 70 -12.63 -5.15 -6.68
CA LYS A 70 -12.03 -3.83 -6.48
C LYS A 70 -10.52 -3.97 -6.31
N ILE A 71 -9.75 -3.36 -7.20
CA ILE A 71 -8.29 -3.28 -7.13
C ILE A 71 -7.87 -1.81 -6.98
N GLY A 72 -6.81 -1.59 -6.22
CA GLY A 72 -6.19 -0.27 -6.07
C GLY A 72 -4.67 -0.33 -6.05
N ILE A 73 -4.12 -1.34 -5.36
CA ILE A 73 -2.68 -1.60 -5.25
C ILE A 73 -2.41 -3.07 -5.56
N GLY A 74 -1.36 -3.33 -6.33
CA GLY A 74 -0.76 -4.66 -6.48
C GLY A 74 0.46 -4.76 -5.56
N MET A 75 0.35 -5.54 -4.48
CA MET A 75 1.43 -5.73 -3.53
C MET A 75 2.33 -6.89 -3.96
N ALA A 76 3.64 -6.66 -4.04
CA ALA A 76 4.62 -7.72 -4.26
C ALA A 76 5.36 -8.09 -2.97
N GLU A 77 5.77 -7.11 -2.16
CA GLU A 77 6.52 -7.35 -0.93
C GLU A 77 6.20 -6.30 0.13
N ILE A 78 6.11 -6.74 1.39
CA ILE A 78 6.15 -5.87 2.57
C ILE A 78 7.17 -6.45 3.54
N LYS A 79 8.12 -5.63 3.96
CA LYS A 79 9.12 -5.97 4.97
C LYS A 79 9.15 -4.92 6.07
N ILE A 80 8.90 -5.34 7.30
CA ILE A 80 9.04 -4.52 8.50
C ILE A 80 10.47 -4.71 9.04
N ILE A 81 11.19 -3.62 9.20
CA ILE A 81 12.58 -3.62 9.68
C ILE A 81 12.59 -2.82 10.97
N PRO A 82 12.75 -3.46 12.15
CA PRO A 82 12.94 -2.76 13.41
C PRO A 82 14.14 -1.82 13.30
N GLN A 83 14.02 -0.61 13.82
CA GLN A 83 15.16 0.29 13.98
C GLN A 83 15.68 0.18 15.41
N PRO A 84 17.00 0.31 15.65
CA PRO A 84 17.53 0.38 16.99
C PRO A 84 16.91 1.57 17.74
N GLU A 85 16.62 1.39 19.03
CA GLU A 85 16.33 2.54 19.90
C GLU A 85 17.64 3.31 20.10
N ASN A 86 17.65 4.60 19.77
CA ASN A 86 18.78 5.49 20.02
C ASN A 86 18.71 6.06 21.44
#